data_AF-A0A0C2I605-F1
#
_entry.id   AF-A0A0C2I605-F1
#
_cell.length_a   1.000
_cell.length_b   1.000
_cell.length_c   1.000
_cell.angle_alpha   90.00
_cell.angle_beta   90.00
_cell.angle_gamma   90.00
#
_symmetry.space_group_name_H-M   'P 1'
#
loop_
_entity.id
_entity.type
_entity.pdbx_description
1 polymer ?
#
loop_
_entity_poly.entity_id
_entity_poly.type
_entity_poly.pdbx_seq_one_letter_code
_entity_poly.pdbx_strand_id
1 'polypeptide(L)'
;MSPISGVIHHAVPNQTRVLPQEQLIEFQQIQKFGQILAHQYCVRRFSLHYPEAFLALRNIRTQIETVLADTPLTTGKHRPHIGQRITATARCMRLLDSRRAHALLLAGKKAEFRELLECEIEPAPDRFIYPVLRYLSDEQLASLSEIISNGCNVVSKLQGEFNFFDYYDPFALSTRVSGKTMLVHYLASKFGLHSVFPWAERLGRDHYWLHTKEAECDEEMAGIVCEYAYQAISPTSNVRIFGHNQHQVSINGIELKKHLVLAVPTDVTPTHIDVVLRDFRAALKDALIDNCGFYGKVSSPEFDNSLFMRNYDERTFLVSETKQYRSRLYGLWMWDLVNPTDKGCALTVNKAMDLLIPEAEKQQAKLAPDEKPYDSSTYKNYYDIAVKQITPKPTKRSTDQSPRDLDNYLTSGMAILGRRSSVMRSGAPDRNPVDDTD
;
A
#
# COMPACT_ATOMS: atom_id res chain seq x y z
N MET A 1 26.00 -14.05 42.11
CA MET A 1 24.73 -13.44 41.69
C MET A 1 24.98 -11.96 41.48
N SER A 2 25.05 -11.50 40.23
CA SER A 2 25.30 -10.09 39.91
C SER A 2 23.97 -9.32 39.95
N PRO A 3 23.89 -8.14 40.57
CA PRO A 3 22.68 -7.35 40.59
C PRO A 3 22.50 -6.67 39.24
N ILE A 4 21.36 -6.93 38.59
CA ILE A 4 20.95 -6.23 37.38
C ILE A 4 20.62 -4.79 37.77
N SER A 5 21.51 -3.85 37.43
CA SER A 5 21.29 -2.42 37.53
C SER A 5 20.33 -1.97 36.43
N GLY A 6 19.04 -1.95 36.72
CA GLY A 6 18.03 -1.30 35.87
C GLY A 6 18.11 0.20 36.03
N VAL A 7 18.50 0.91 34.98
CA VAL A 7 18.41 2.38 34.90
C VAL A 7 16.92 2.73 34.84
N ILE A 8 16.37 3.31 35.91
CA ILE A 8 15.02 3.87 35.93
C ILE A 8 15.10 5.24 35.24
N HIS A 9 14.66 5.31 33.98
CA HIS A 9 14.44 6.59 33.32
C HIS A 9 13.20 7.25 33.93
N HIS A 10 13.40 8.29 34.74
CA HIS A 10 12.31 9.15 35.17
C HIS A 10 11.67 9.80 33.94
N ALA A 11 10.36 9.58 33.76
CA ALA A 11 9.57 10.24 32.74
C ALA A 11 9.54 11.75 33.03
N VAL A 12 10.12 12.54 32.13
CA VAL A 12 9.96 14.00 32.13
C VAL A 12 8.48 14.32 31.90
N PRO A 13 7.77 14.89 32.88
CA PRO A 13 6.38 15.27 32.74
C PRO A 13 6.35 16.71 32.23
N ASN A 14 6.03 16.91 30.96
CA ASN A 14 5.44 18.14 30.40
C ASN A 14 5.48 18.04 28.87
N GLN A 15 4.40 17.51 28.28
CA GLN A 15 3.88 17.75 26.92
C GLN A 15 3.17 16.51 26.36
N THR A 16 2.16 16.01 27.07
CA THR A 16 1.16 15.16 26.44
C THR A 16 0.27 16.05 25.58
N ARG A 17 0.58 16.17 24.28
CA ARG A 17 -0.31 16.88 23.34
C ARG A 17 -1.50 15.97 23.03
N VAL A 18 -2.61 16.16 23.73
CA VAL A 18 -3.91 15.71 23.26
C VAL A 18 -4.23 16.51 22.01
N LEU A 19 -4.13 15.87 20.84
CA LEU A 19 -4.47 16.51 19.58
C LEU A 19 -6.00 16.69 19.51
N PRO A 20 -6.52 17.90 19.22
CA PRO A 20 -7.90 18.10 18.82
C PRO A 20 -8.30 17.16 17.68
N GLN A 21 -9.59 16.82 17.58
CA GLN A 21 -10.12 15.91 16.55
C GLN A 21 -9.68 16.31 15.13
N GLU A 22 -9.65 17.61 14.83
CA GLU A 22 -9.19 18.14 13.54
C GLU A 22 -7.71 17.83 13.26
N GLN A 23 -6.85 17.98 14.27
CA GLN A 23 -5.42 17.65 14.15
C GLN A 23 -5.19 16.14 14.03
N LEU A 24 -6.06 15.32 14.63
CA LEU A 24 -6.01 13.86 14.47
C LEU A 24 -6.45 13.43 13.07
N ILE A 25 -7.52 14.03 12.54
CA ILE A 25 -7.97 13.80 11.16
C ILE A 25 -6.86 14.19 10.18
N GLU A 26 -6.30 15.39 10.32
CA GLU A 26 -5.18 15.86 9.49
C GLU A 26 -3.99 14.90 9.58
N PHE A 27 -3.63 14.47 10.79
CA PHE A 27 -2.56 13.50 11.01
C PHE A 27 -2.79 12.18 10.26
N GLN A 28 -3.99 11.60 10.37
CA GLN A 28 -4.36 10.36 9.67
C GLN A 28 -4.31 10.54 8.15
N GLN A 29 -4.72 11.70 7.63
CA GLN A 29 -4.66 11.95 6.20
C GLN A 29 -3.21 12.16 5.71
N ILE A 30 -2.34 12.77 6.51
CA ILE A 30 -0.89 12.85 6.24
C ILE A 30 -0.27 11.47 6.19
N GLN A 31 -0.64 10.58 7.11
CA GLN A 31 -0.20 9.18 7.08
C GLN A 31 -0.69 8.44 5.83
N LYS A 32 -1.96 8.62 5.47
CA LYS A 32 -2.54 8.04 4.25
C LYS A 32 -1.79 8.50 2.99
N PHE A 33 -1.47 9.79 2.90
CA PHE A 33 -0.65 10.29 1.80
C PHE A 33 0.78 9.71 1.83
N GLY A 34 1.37 9.56 3.01
CA GLY A 34 2.63 8.85 3.20
C GLY A 34 2.60 7.43 2.66
N GLN A 35 1.53 6.65 2.90
CA GLN A 35 1.37 5.31 2.35
C GLN A 35 1.26 5.32 0.82
N ILE A 36 0.48 6.26 0.26
CA ILE A 36 0.38 6.45 -1.20
C ILE A 36 1.75 6.77 -1.81
N LEU A 37 2.52 7.67 -1.19
CA LEU A 37 3.87 7.99 -1.66
C LEU A 37 4.81 6.79 -1.55
N ALA A 38 4.78 6.06 -0.44
CA ALA A 38 5.61 4.87 -0.25
C ALA A 38 5.34 3.84 -1.34
N HIS A 39 4.06 3.58 -1.61
CA HIS A 39 3.62 2.70 -2.69
C HIS A 39 4.09 3.20 -4.06
N GLN A 40 3.83 4.47 -4.39
CA GLN A 40 4.19 5.03 -5.69
C GLN A 40 5.70 5.14 -5.93
N TYR A 41 6.51 5.31 -4.87
CA TYR A 41 7.96 5.20 -4.95
C TYR A 41 8.41 3.73 -5.10
N CYS A 42 7.78 2.82 -4.37
CA CYS A 42 8.05 1.38 -4.43
C CYS A 42 7.83 0.83 -5.84
N VAL A 43 6.68 1.11 -6.47
CA VAL A 43 6.34 0.65 -7.82
C VAL A 43 7.31 1.20 -8.86
N ARG A 44 7.65 2.50 -8.80
CA ARG A 44 8.63 3.13 -9.70
C ARG A 44 10.03 2.56 -9.54
N ARG A 45 10.40 2.21 -8.32
CA ARG A 45 11.68 1.56 -8.04
C ARG A 45 11.70 0.12 -8.57
N PHE A 46 10.61 -0.62 -8.40
CA PHE A 46 10.49 -1.97 -8.96
C PHE A 46 10.60 -1.95 -10.49
N SER A 47 9.88 -1.04 -11.15
CA SER A 47 9.95 -0.90 -12.62
C SER A 47 11.32 -0.42 -13.12
N LEU A 48 11.98 0.49 -12.40
CA LEU A 48 13.29 1.01 -12.78
C LEU A 48 14.41 -0.04 -12.69
N HIS A 49 14.42 -0.85 -11.63
CA HIS A 49 15.54 -1.78 -11.38
C HIS A 49 15.29 -3.19 -11.86
N TYR A 50 14.03 -3.58 -11.98
CA TYR A 50 13.65 -4.93 -12.37
C TYR A 50 12.60 -4.86 -13.49
N PRO A 51 12.92 -4.20 -14.63
CA PRO A 51 11.95 -3.93 -15.68
C PRO A 51 11.34 -5.21 -16.26
N GLU A 52 12.11 -6.29 -16.42
CA GLU A 52 11.58 -7.58 -16.90
C GLU A 52 10.55 -8.19 -15.93
N ALA A 53 10.84 -8.15 -14.63
CA ALA A 53 9.92 -8.63 -13.60
C ALA A 53 8.65 -7.78 -13.53
N PHE A 54 8.79 -6.46 -13.61
CA PHE A 54 7.68 -5.53 -13.65
C PHE A 54 6.82 -5.73 -14.91
N LEU A 55 7.44 -5.90 -16.08
CA LEU A 55 6.75 -6.17 -17.34
C LEU A 55 6.04 -7.51 -17.32
N ALA A 56 6.63 -8.57 -16.75
CA ALA A 56 5.96 -9.85 -16.59
C ALA A 56 4.67 -9.71 -15.76
N LEU A 57 4.74 -8.97 -14.65
CA LEU A 57 3.56 -8.69 -13.81
C LEU A 57 2.51 -7.82 -14.53
N ARG A 58 2.95 -6.79 -15.25
CA ARG A 58 2.08 -5.92 -16.06
C ARG A 58 1.41 -6.68 -17.20
N ASN A 59 2.11 -7.62 -17.83
CA ASN A 59 1.55 -8.44 -18.92
C ASN A 59 0.39 -9.31 -18.43
N ILE A 60 0.50 -9.91 -17.23
CA ILE A 60 -0.60 -10.68 -16.62
C ILE A 60 -1.81 -9.76 -16.39
N ARG A 61 -1.57 -8.59 -15.78
CA ARG A 61 -2.63 -7.58 -15.57
C ARG A 61 -3.29 -7.16 -16.88
N THR A 62 -2.51 -6.86 -17.92
CA THR A 62 -3.04 -6.43 -19.23
C THR A 62 -3.89 -7.52 -19.90
N GLN A 63 -3.50 -8.80 -19.77
CA GLN A 63 -4.32 -9.92 -20.26
C GLN A 63 -5.67 -9.98 -19.53
N ILE A 64 -5.68 -9.83 -18.20
CA ILE A 64 -6.91 -9.77 -17.40
C ILE A 64 -7.76 -8.57 -17.83
N GLU A 65 -7.16 -7.37 -17.91
CA GLU A 65 -7.85 -6.15 -18.31
C GLU A 65 -8.44 -6.25 -19.72
N THR A 66 -7.77 -6.96 -20.64
CA THR A 66 -8.27 -7.20 -22.00
C THR A 66 -9.53 -8.08 -21.98
N VAL A 67 -9.52 -9.20 -21.23
CA VAL A 67 -10.72 -10.04 -21.10
C VAL A 67 -11.88 -9.26 -20.49
N LEU A 68 -11.61 -8.43 -19.48
CA LEU A 68 -12.63 -7.61 -18.83
C LEU A 68 -13.10 -6.42 -19.68
N ALA A 69 -12.28 -5.94 -20.63
CA ALA A 69 -12.65 -4.82 -21.50
C ALA A 69 -13.80 -5.18 -22.45
N ASP A 70 -13.89 -6.46 -22.84
CA ASP A 70 -14.91 -7.01 -23.75
C ASP A 70 -16.24 -7.34 -23.03
N THR A 71 -16.40 -6.90 -21.78
CA THR A 71 -17.61 -7.14 -20.97
C THR A 71 -18.50 -5.89 -20.91
N PRO A 72 -19.78 -6.02 -20.53
CA PRO A 72 -20.63 -4.86 -20.23
C PRO A 72 -20.12 -3.96 -19.08
N LEU A 73 -19.06 -4.35 -18.36
CA LEU A 73 -18.40 -3.50 -17.37
C LEU A 73 -17.73 -2.26 -17.98
N THR A 74 -17.59 -2.18 -19.32
CA THR A 74 -17.04 -1.01 -20.02
C THR A 74 -18.07 -0.15 -20.74
N THR A 75 -19.23 -0.71 -21.09
CA THR A 75 -20.18 -0.12 -22.05
C THR A 75 -21.49 0.31 -21.38
N GLY A 76 -21.46 1.49 -20.74
CA GLY A 76 -22.64 2.19 -20.25
C GLY A 76 -22.69 3.64 -20.72
N LYS A 77 -23.89 4.18 -21.00
CA LYS A 77 -24.11 5.61 -21.34
C LYS A 77 -23.76 6.58 -20.20
N HIS A 78 -23.65 6.05 -18.99
CA HIS A 78 -22.98 6.63 -17.84
C HIS A 78 -21.78 5.70 -17.58
N ARG A 79 -20.60 6.12 -17.12
CA ARG A 79 -19.40 5.27 -16.94
C ARG A 79 -19.36 4.57 -15.57
N PRO A 80 -20.37 3.84 -15.06
CA PRO A 80 -20.58 3.60 -13.63
C PRO A 80 -19.80 2.34 -13.16
N HIS A 81 -19.02 1.72 -14.06
CA HIS A 81 -18.50 0.36 -13.89
C HIS A 81 -16.96 0.29 -14.04
N ILE A 82 -16.27 1.42 -14.25
CA ILE A 82 -14.80 1.44 -14.27
C ILE A 82 -14.25 0.94 -12.93
N GLY A 83 -14.81 1.42 -11.81
CA GLY A 83 -14.46 0.91 -10.48
C GLY A 83 -14.65 -0.60 -10.35
N GLN A 84 -15.73 -1.17 -10.93
CA GLN A 84 -15.99 -2.61 -10.88
C GLN A 84 -15.04 -3.43 -11.74
N ARG A 85 -14.70 -2.94 -12.94
CA ARG A 85 -13.67 -3.57 -13.78
C ARG A 85 -12.33 -3.59 -13.06
N ILE A 86 -11.99 -2.51 -12.37
CA ILE A 86 -10.77 -2.40 -11.57
C ILE A 86 -10.83 -3.32 -10.35
N THR A 87 -11.97 -3.41 -9.66
CA THR A 87 -12.20 -4.39 -8.60
C THR A 87 -11.99 -5.81 -9.10
N ALA A 88 -12.62 -6.19 -10.21
CA ALA A 88 -12.45 -7.51 -10.82
C ALA A 88 -10.97 -7.78 -11.16
N THR A 89 -10.28 -6.80 -11.76
CA THR A 89 -8.85 -6.87 -12.06
C THR A 89 -8.04 -7.10 -10.78
N ALA A 90 -8.33 -6.36 -9.71
CA ALA A 90 -7.64 -6.48 -8.43
C ALA A 90 -7.83 -7.85 -7.79
N ARG A 91 -9.04 -8.40 -7.83
CA ARG A 91 -9.35 -9.74 -7.31
C ARG A 91 -8.64 -10.83 -8.08
N CYS A 92 -8.67 -10.79 -9.41
CA CYS A 92 -7.91 -11.70 -10.27
C CYS A 92 -6.40 -11.64 -9.98
N MET A 93 -5.85 -10.43 -9.86
CA MET A 93 -4.42 -10.23 -9.59
C MET A 93 -4.01 -10.69 -8.18
N ARG A 94 -4.84 -10.46 -7.16
CA ARG A 94 -4.59 -10.97 -5.80
C ARG A 94 -4.67 -12.49 -5.74
N LEU A 95 -5.50 -13.14 -6.56
CA LEU A 95 -5.55 -14.60 -6.58
C LEU A 95 -4.19 -15.26 -6.94
N LEU A 96 -3.32 -14.53 -7.66
CA LEU A 96 -1.98 -14.99 -8.04
C LEU A 96 -1.05 -15.30 -6.84
N ASP A 97 -1.30 -14.68 -5.67
CA ASP A 97 -0.52 -14.93 -4.45
C ASP A 97 -1.25 -15.83 -3.42
N SER A 98 -2.46 -16.29 -3.75
CA SER A 98 -3.28 -17.09 -2.84
C SER A 98 -2.74 -18.50 -2.64
N ARG A 99 -2.38 -18.85 -1.41
CA ARG A 99 -1.95 -20.22 -1.04
C ARG A 99 -2.96 -21.28 -1.43
N ARG A 100 -4.26 -20.97 -1.31
CA ARG A 100 -5.35 -21.89 -1.70
C ARG A 100 -5.36 -22.10 -3.21
N ALA A 101 -5.20 -21.03 -4.00
CA ALA A 101 -5.12 -21.10 -5.45
C ALA A 101 -3.94 -21.98 -5.89
N HIS A 102 -2.75 -21.76 -5.31
CA HIS A 102 -1.56 -22.58 -5.56
C HIS A 102 -1.78 -24.05 -5.24
N ALA A 103 -2.38 -24.37 -4.09
CA ALA A 103 -2.65 -25.75 -3.70
C ALA A 103 -3.61 -26.47 -4.68
N LEU A 104 -4.66 -25.77 -5.14
CA LEU A 104 -5.60 -26.32 -6.12
C LEU A 104 -4.95 -26.57 -7.48
N LEU A 105 -4.10 -25.65 -7.94
CA LEU A 105 -3.35 -25.81 -9.20
C LEU A 105 -2.37 -26.98 -9.13
N LEU A 106 -1.62 -27.12 -8.03
CA LEU A 106 -0.70 -28.25 -7.82
C LEU A 106 -1.44 -29.60 -7.77
N ALA A 107 -2.65 -29.62 -7.21
CA ALA A 107 -3.49 -30.80 -7.17
C ALA A 107 -4.25 -31.08 -8.49
N GLY A 108 -4.08 -30.25 -9.53
CA GLY A 108 -4.78 -30.40 -10.81
C GLY A 108 -6.29 -30.13 -10.74
N LYS A 109 -6.78 -29.49 -9.66
CA LYS A 109 -8.20 -29.29 -9.37
C LYS A 109 -8.76 -28.05 -10.08
N LYS A 110 -8.84 -28.11 -11.41
CA LYS A 110 -9.25 -26.98 -12.26
C LYS A 110 -10.67 -26.45 -11.97
N ALA A 111 -11.62 -27.34 -11.70
CA ALA A 111 -13.00 -26.94 -11.38
C ALA A 111 -13.07 -26.17 -10.05
N GLU A 112 -12.47 -26.69 -8.99
CA GLU A 112 -12.40 -26.01 -7.69
C GLU A 112 -11.63 -24.68 -7.76
N PHE A 113 -10.60 -24.60 -8.62
CA PHE A 113 -9.89 -23.35 -8.86
C PHE A 113 -10.78 -22.31 -9.54
N ARG A 114 -11.59 -22.72 -10.52
CA ARG A 114 -12.56 -21.84 -11.18
C ARG A 114 -13.65 -21.37 -10.20
N GLU A 115 -14.18 -22.26 -9.37
CA GLU A 115 -15.12 -21.88 -8.30
C GLU A 115 -14.51 -20.88 -7.33
N LEU A 116 -13.23 -21.05 -6.97
CA LEU A 116 -12.50 -20.09 -6.15
C LEU A 116 -12.40 -18.72 -6.84
N LEU A 117 -12.08 -18.69 -8.13
CA LEU A 117 -12.03 -17.45 -8.90
C LEU A 117 -13.38 -16.72 -8.88
N GLU A 118 -14.47 -17.45 -9.12
CA GLU A 118 -15.82 -16.89 -9.10
C GLU A 118 -16.16 -16.31 -7.72
N CYS A 119 -15.82 -17.03 -6.64
CA CYS A 119 -16.00 -16.54 -5.26
C CYS A 119 -15.19 -15.27 -4.95
N GLU A 120 -13.98 -15.13 -5.50
CA GLU A 120 -13.08 -14.01 -5.20
C GLU A 120 -13.38 -12.77 -6.05
N ILE A 121 -13.84 -12.93 -7.28
CA ILE A 121 -14.21 -11.81 -8.16
C ILE A 121 -15.43 -11.05 -7.61
N GLU A 122 -16.36 -11.75 -6.98
CA GLU A 122 -17.57 -11.14 -6.44
C GLU A 122 -17.22 -10.33 -5.17
N PRO A 123 -17.49 -9.00 -5.14
CA PRO A 123 -17.22 -8.21 -3.95
C PRO A 123 -18.10 -8.63 -2.78
N ALA A 124 -17.67 -8.31 -1.57
CA ALA A 124 -18.49 -8.49 -0.37
C ALA A 124 -19.84 -7.74 -0.55
N PRO A 125 -20.98 -8.36 -0.21
CA PRO A 125 -22.32 -7.83 -0.52
C PRO A 125 -22.60 -6.44 0.06
N ASP A 126 -21.85 -6.04 1.10
CA ASP A 126 -21.95 -4.77 1.81
C ASP A 126 -21.21 -3.61 1.09
N ARG A 127 -20.36 -3.90 0.09
CA ARG A 127 -19.49 -2.90 -0.56
C ARG A 127 -19.97 -2.43 -1.93
N PHE A 128 -20.78 -3.22 -2.65
CA PHE A 128 -21.26 -2.85 -3.99
C PHE A 128 -22.71 -3.25 -4.23
N ILE A 129 -23.47 -2.35 -4.88
CA ILE A 129 -24.89 -2.52 -5.20
C ILE A 129 -25.09 -3.45 -6.42
N TYR A 130 -24.06 -3.65 -7.25
CA TYR A 130 -24.15 -4.43 -8.48
C TYR A 130 -23.06 -5.52 -8.56
N PRO A 131 -23.45 -6.78 -8.81
CA PRO A 131 -22.54 -7.91 -8.82
C PRO A 131 -21.68 -7.95 -10.09
N VAL A 132 -20.43 -8.43 -9.98
CA VAL A 132 -19.48 -8.49 -11.11
C VAL A 132 -19.74 -9.72 -11.97
N LEU A 133 -19.99 -10.88 -11.35
CA LEU A 133 -20.10 -12.16 -12.06
C LEU A 133 -21.20 -12.17 -13.12
N ARG A 134 -22.29 -11.42 -12.92
CA ARG A 134 -23.41 -11.35 -13.88
C ARG A 134 -23.02 -10.76 -15.24
N TYR A 135 -21.87 -10.09 -15.32
CA TYR A 135 -21.37 -9.48 -16.55
C TYR A 135 -20.29 -10.32 -17.24
N LEU A 136 -19.96 -11.49 -16.70
CA LEU A 136 -18.94 -12.39 -17.25
C LEU A 136 -19.61 -13.63 -17.85
N SER A 137 -19.22 -13.97 -19.09
CA SER A 137 -19.59 -15.25 -19.72
C SER A 137 -18.71 -16.40 -19.22
N ASP A 138 -19.15 -17.63 -19.42
CA ASP A 138 -18.35 -18.83 -19.12
C ASP A 138 -17.00 -18.86 -19.85
N GLU A 139 -16.95 -18.35 -21.09
CA GLU A 139 -15.74 -18.24 -21.89
C GLU A 139 -14.75 -17.22 -21.29
N GLN A 140 -15.27 -16.10 -20.79
CA GLN A 140 -14.48 -15.08 -20.12
C GLN A 140 -13.93 -15.61 -18.78
N LEU A 141 -14.75 -16.31 -18.00
CA LEU A 141 -14.30 -16.96 -16.76
C LEU A 141 -13.23 -18.04 -17.02
N ALA A 142 -13.40 -18.84 -18.08
CA ALA A 142 -12.39 -19.81 -18.48
C ALA A 142 -11.07 -19.13 -18.89
N SER A 143 -11.14 -18.04 -19.65
CA SER A 143 -9.96 -17.26 -20.07
C SER A 143 -9.24 -16.64 -18.87
N LEU A 144 -9.98 -16.03 -17.94
CA LEU A 144 -9.42 -15.50 -16.69
C LEU A 144 -8.77 -16.60 -15.86
N SER A 145 -9.42 -17.76 -15.73
CA SER A 145 -8.87 -18.91 -15.01
C SER A 145 -7.54 -19.39 -15.60
N GLU A 146 -7.42 -19.43 -16.93
CA GLU A 146 -6.19 -19.82 -17.61
C GLU A 146 -5.06 -18.79 -17.39
N ILE A 147 -5.36 -17.50 -17.57
CA ILE A 147 -4.40 -16.41 -17.35
C ILE A 147 -3.86 -16.45 -15.92
N ILE A 148 -4.73 -16.61 -14.92
CA ILE A 148 -4.34 -16.63 -13.50
C ILE A 148 -3.52 -17.90 -13.20
N SER A 149 -3.96 -19.06 -13.68
CA SER A 149 -3.21 -20.32 -13.53
C SER A 149 -1.77 -20.20 -14.04
N ASN A 150 -1.58 -19.61 -15.22
CA ASN A 150 -0.25 -19.39 -15.80
C ASN A 150 0.53 -18.32 -15.02
N GLY A 151 -0.15 -17.26 -14.58
CA GLY A 151 0.43 -16.16 -13.82
C GLY A 151 0.93 -16.56 -12.42
N CYS A 152 0.28 -17.53 -11.76
CA CYS A 152 0.67 -18.02 -10.43
C CYS A 152 2.16 -18.43 -10.38
N ASN A 153 2.65 -19.17 -11.37
CA ASN A 153 4.05 -19.59 -11.42
C ASN A 153 5.02 -18.41 -11.58
N VAL A 154 4.62 -17.40 -12.37
CA VAL A 154 5.41 -16.17 -12.54
C VAL A 154 5.50 -15.42 -11.21
N VAL A 155 4.36 -15.20 -10.54
CA VAL A 155 4.32 -14.50 -9.25
C VAL A 155 5.08 -15.25 -8.16
N SER A 156 4.96 -16.57 -8.06
CA SER A 156 5.73 -17.38 -7.12
C SER A 156 7.25 -17.21 -7.29
N LYS A 157 7.73 -17.17 -8.54
CA LYS A 157 9.15 -16.91 -8.82
C LYS A 157 9.56 -15.50 -8.37
N LEU A 158 8.74 -14.49 -8.68
CA LEU A 158 9.00 -13.10 -8.28
C LEU A 158 9.01 -12.93 -6.76
N GLN A 159 8.08 -13.57 -6.04
CA GLN A 159 8.02 -13.57 -4.58
C GLN A 159 9.26 -14.19 -3.95
N GLY A 160 9.79 -15.26 -4.55
CA GLY A 160 11.03 -15.90 -4.12
C GLY A 160 12.28 -15.03 -4.35
N GLU A 161 12.27 -14.16 -5.36
CA GLU A 161 13.42 -13.33 -5.72
C GLU A 161 13.40 -11.95 -5.04
N PHE A 162 12.23 -11.36 -4.83
CA PHE A 162 12.09 -9.97 -4.41
C PHE A 162 11.28 -9.79 -3.14
N ASN A 163 11.72 -8.88 -2.25
CA ASN A 163 11.01 -8.54 -1.02
C ASN A 163 9.92 -7.45 -1.21
N PHE A 164 9.69 -6.95 -2.43
CA PHE A 164 8.56 -6.04 -2.70
C PHE A 164 7.21 -6.70 -2.36
N PHE A 165 7.10 -8.00 -2.63
CA PHE A 165 5.90 -8.79 -2.39
C PHE A 165 5.66 -9.12 -0.90
N ASP A 166 6.59 -8.79 -0.01
CA ASP A 166 6.33 -8.84 1.44
C ASP A 166 5.40 -7.71 1.89
N TYR A 167 5.35 -6.62 1.11
CA TYR A 167 4.64 -5.40 1.46
C TYR A 167 3.50 -5.07 0.52
N TYR A 168 3.47 -5.59 -0.71
CA TYR A 168 2.44 -5.24 -1.68
C TYR A 168 2.04 -6.44 -2.52
N ASP A 169 0.73 -6.59 -2.73
CA ASP A 169 0.17 -7.65 -3.55
C ASP A 169 0.47 -7.43 -5.06
N PRO A 170 0.27 -8.43 -5.94
CA PRO A 170 0.49 -8.31 -7.37
C PRO A 170 -0.31 -7.17 -8.03
N PHE A 171 -1.51 -6.85 -7.54
CA PHE A 171 -2.31 -5.73 -8.05
C PHE A 171 -1.68 -4.39 -7.66
N ALA A 172 -1.28 -4.24 -6.41
CA ALA A 172 -0.59 -3.07 -5.89
C ALA A 172 0.72 -2.82 -6.65
N LEU A 173 1.56 -3.84 -6.82
CA LEU A 173 2.85 -3.71 -7.51
C LEU A 173 2.74 -3.41 -9.01
N SER A 174 1.59 -3.69 -9.62
CA SER A 174 1.28 -3.34 -11.01
C SER A 174 0.49 -2.03 -11.15
N THR A 175 0.09 -1.40 -10.04
CA THR A 175 -0.68 -0.14 -10.01
C THR A 175 0.25 1.05 -9.89
N ARG A 176 0.59 1.65 -11.03
CA ARG A 176 1.28 2.94 -11.10
C ARG A 176 0.29 4.02 -11.52
N VAL A 177 0.25 5.11 -10.77
CA VAL A 177 -0.48 6.33 -11.14
C VAL A 177 0.53 7.38 -11.53
N SER A 178 0.34 8.06 -12.66
CA SER A 178 1.25 9.12 -13.05
C SER A 178 1.19 10.28 -12.05
N GLY A 179 2.33 10.91 -11.77
CA GLY A 179 2.39 12.09 -10.90
C GLY A 179 1.55 13.24 -11.44
N LYS A 180 1.39 13.33 -12.77
CA LYS A 180 0.49 14.28 -13.43
C LYS A 180 -0.96 14.02 -13.05
N THR A 181 -1.43 12.78 -13.20
CA THR A 181 -2.80 12.38 -12.86
C THR A 181 -3.10 12.68 -11.40
N MET A 182 -2.23 12.24 -10.48
CA MET A 182 -2.38 12.52 -9.05
C MET A 182 -2.45 14.02 -8.75
N LEU A 183 -1.59 14.84 -9.38
CA LEU A 183 -1.58 16.29 -9.22
C LEU A 183 -2.86 16.95 -9.74
N VAL A 184 -3.37 16.52 -10.91
CA VAL A 184 -4.60 17.05 -11.50
C VAL A 184 -5.78 16.77 -10.57
N HIS A 185 -5.93 15.55 -10.06
CA HIS A 185 -6.98 15.21 -9.10
C HIS A 185 -6.83 15.99 -7.78
N TYR A 186 -5.59 16.15 -7.29
CA TYR A 186 -5.28 16.97 -6.11
C TYR A 186 -5.74 18.43 -6.28
N LEU A 187 -5.32 19.10 -7.36
CA LEU A 187 -5.69 20.50 -7.60
C LEU A 187 -7.19 20.64 -7.87
N ALA A 188 -7.74 19.83 -8.78
CA ALA A 188 -9.14 19.95 -9.18
C ALA A 188 -10.11 19.78 -7.99
N SER A 189 -9.86 18.80 -7.11
CA SER A 189 -10.69 18.61 -5.91
C SER A 189 -10.47 19.69 -4.85
N LYS A 190 -9.22 20.09 -4.58
CA LYS A 190 -8.89 21.14 -3.62
C LYS A 190 -9.58 22.48 -3.94
N PHE A 191 -9.70 22.79 -5.23
CA PHE A 191 -10.33 24.00 -5.75
C PHE A 191 -11.80 23.82 -6.14
N GLY A 192 -12.43 22.70 -5.77
CA GLY A 192 -13.88 22.51 -5.91
C GLY A 192 -14.38 22.23 -7.33
N LEU A 193 -13.50 21.82 -8.25
CA LEU A 193 -13.84 21.41 -9.62
C LEU A 193 -14.29 19.96 -9.71
N HIS A 194 -13.88 19.11 -8.77
CA HIS A 194 -14.34 17.72 -8.66
C HIS A 194 -15.46 17.57 -7.63
N SER A 195 -16.32 16.59 -7.87
CA SER A 195 -17.48 16.26 -7.04
C SER A 195 -17.05 15.45 -5.82
N VAL A 196 -16.79 16.15 -4.70
CA VAL A 196 -16.39 15.56 -3.41
C VAL A 196 -17.59 14.87 -2.76
N PHE A 197 -17.37 13.68 -2.17
CA PHE A 197 -18.42 13.03 -1.41
C PHE A 197 -18.77 13.83 -0.15
N PRO A 198 -20.07 13.97 0.22
CA PRO A 198 -20.48 14.78 1.36
C PRO A 198 -19.79 14.42 2.68
N TRP A 199 -19.54 13.13 2.92
CA TRP A 199 -18.87 12.66 4.14
C TRP A 199 -17.39 13.05 4.22
N ALA A 200 -16.77 13.41 3.10
CA ALA A 200 -15.35 13.77 3.00
C ALA A 200 -15.10 15.26 3.28
N GLU A 201 -16.14 16.11 3.34
CA GLU A 201 -16.00 17.55 3.63
C GLU A 201 -15.26 17.81 4.96
N ARG A 202 -15.50 16.96 5.97
CA ARG A 202 -14.84 17.02 7.28
C ARG A 202 -13.34 16.73 7.25
N LEU A 203 -12.80 16.22 6.14
CA LEU A 203 -11.39 15.85 6.03
C LEU A 203 -10.49 17.06 5.72
N GLY A 204 -11.04 18.12 5.12
CA GLY A 204 -10.27 19.27 4.66
C GLY A 204 -9.83 19.18 3.19
N ARG A 205 -9.73 20.33 2.52
CA ARG A 205 -9.61 20.45 1.06
C ARG A 205 -8.38 19.75 0.47
N ASP A 206 -7.27 19.69 1.19
CA ASP A 206 -6.04 19.02 0.73
C ASP A 206 -6.20 17.47 0.60
N HIS A 207 -7.29 16.92 1.14
CA HIS A 207 -7.53 15.48 1.21
C HIS A 207 -8.67 15.00 0.29
N TYR A 208 -9.38 15.91 -0.36
CA TYR A 208 -10.57 15.61 -1.16
C TYR A 208 -10.31 14.71 -2.37
N TRP A 209 -9.12 14.77 -2.97
CA TRP A 209 -8.78 14.11 -4.23
C TRP A 209 -8.84 12.58 -4.23
N LEU A 210 -8.89 11.96 -3.05
CA LEU A 210 -9.09 10.51 -2.90
C LEU A 210 -10.57 10.14 -2.71
N HIS A 211 -11.45 11.14 -2.69
CA HIS A 211 -12.84 11.07 -2.26
C HIS A 211 -13.76 11.82 -3.24
N THR A 212 -13.50 11.66 -4.54
CA THR A 212 -14.33 12.25 -5.61
C THR A 212 -14.78 11.19 -6.61
N LYS A 213 -15.93 11.41 -7.24
CA LYS A 213 -16.46 10.53 -8.29
C LYS A 213 -15.52 10.46 -9.50
N GLU A 214 -14.86 11.57 -9.81
CA GLU A 214 -13.92 11.67 -10.92
C GLU A 214 -12.70 10.77 -10.71
N ALA A 215 -12.20 10.64 -9.47
CA ALA A 215 -11.11 9.73 -9.16
C ALA A 215 -11.53 8.25 -9.24
N GLU A 216 -12.77 7.91 -8.89
CA GLU A 216 -13.33 6.56 -9.06
C GLU A 216 -13.52 6.18 -10.54
N CYS A 217 -13.77 7.18 -11.39
CA CYS A 217 -13.97 6.99 -12.83
C CYS A 217 -12.67 7.07 -13.65
N ASP A 218 -11.55 7.37 -13.02
CA ASP A 218 -10.25 7.50 -13.68
C ASP A 218 -9.50 6.17 -13.61
N GLU A 219 -9.08 5.64 -14.75
CA GLU A 219 -8.49 4.29 -14.84
C GLU A 219 -7.17 4.14 -14.07
N GLU A 220 -6.39 5.21 -13.94
CA GLU A 220 -5.15 5.18 -13.15
C GLU A 220 -5.48 5.31 -11.65
N MET A 221 -6.38 6.22 -11.28
CA MET A 221 -6.71 6.47 -9.87
C MET A 221 -7.60 5.41 -9.22
N ALA A 222 -8.47 4.74 -9.99
CA ALA A 222 -9.45 3.79 -9.47
C ALA A 222 -8.81 2.66 -8.63
N GLY A 223 -7.60 2.20 -8.99
CA GLY A 223 -6.87 1.22 -8.17
C GLY A 223 -6.50 1.73 -6.78
N ILE A 224 -6.24 3.04 -6.64
CA ILE A 224 -5.94 3.71 -5.38
C ILE A 224 -7.23 3.96 -4.59
N VAL A 225 -8.29 4.47 -5.23
CA VAL A 225 -9.50 4.93 -4.51
C VAL A 225 -10.53 3.82 -4.24
N CYS A 226 -10.68 2.85 -5.15
CA CYS A 226 -11.63 1.75 -4.99
C CYS A 226 -11.01 0.55 -4.28
N GLU A 227 -9.75 0.23 -4.61
CA GLU A 227 -9.10 -1.01 -4.20
C GLU A 227 -7.94 -0.82 -3.22
N TYR A 228 -7.67 0.42 -2.81
CA TYR A 228 -6.67 0.75 -1.81
C TYR A 228 -5.29 0.15 -2.10
N ALA A 229 -4.89 0.10 -3.37
CA ALA A 229 -3.64 -0.51 -3.84
C ALA A 229 -2.36 0.00 -3.13
N TYR A 230 -2.44 1.13 -2.44
CA TYR A 230 -1.34 1.71 -1.68
C TYR A 230 -1.17 1.16 -0.27
N GLN A 231 -2.12 0.38 0.24
CA GLN A 231 -2.01 -0.22 1.57
C GLN A 231 -0.97 -1.33 1.54
N ALA A 232 0.05 -1.19 2.38
CA ALA A 232 1.02 -2.24 2.54
C ALA A 232 0.35 -3.45 3.21
N ILE A 233 0.63 -4.65 2.72
CA ILE A 233 0.31 -5.90 3.39
C ILE A 233 0.99 -5.84 4.75
N SER A 234 0.19 -5.84 5.82
CA SER A 234 0.69 -6.17 7.14
C SER A 234 1.30 -7.56 7.05
N PRO A 235 2.61 -7.72 7.31
CA PRO A 235 3.21 -9.05 7.37
C PRO A 235 2.31 -9.89 8.26
N THR A 236 1.76 -10.96 7.69
CA THR A 236 1.02 -11.94 8.48
C THR A 236 2.05 -12.62 9.35
N SER A 237 2.37 -11.98 10.46
CA SER A 237 3.06 -12.67 11.51
C SER A 237 2.19 -13.85 11.90
N ASN A 238 2.85 -14.88 12.42
CA ASN A 238 2.19 -15.90 13.21
C ASN A 238 1.36 -15.32 14.37
N VAL A 239 1.48 -14.03 14.66
CA VAL A 239 0.64 -13.25 15.58
C VAL A 239 -0.57 -12.64 14.86
N ARG A 240 -1.77 -12.79 15.44
CA ARG A 240 -3.03 -12.30 14.86
C ARG A 240 -3.76 -11.35 15.79
N ILE A 241 -4.52 -10.44 15.21
CA ILE A 241 -5.34 -9.48 15.94
C ILE A 241 -6.79 -9.82 15.62
N PHE A 242 -7.57 -10.15 16.62
CA PHE A 242 -8.99 -10.45 16.47
C PHE A 242 -9.81 -9.35 17.13
N GLY A 243 -10.72 -8.74 16.38
CA GLY A 243 -11.75 -7.86 16.94
C GLY A 243 -12.89 -8.64 17.58
N HIS A 244 -13.76 -7.91 18.28
CA HIS A 244 -14.95 -8.40 19.01
C HIS A 244 -15.71 -9.54 18.32
N ASN A 245 -15.92 -9.47 17.01
CA ASN A 245 -16.74 -10.42 16.24
C ASN A 245 -15.92 -11.51 15.53
N GLN A 246 -14.62 -11.54 15.73
CA GLN A 246 -13.68 -12.35 14.94
C GLN A 246 -13.08 -13.52 15.75
N HIS A 247 -13.51 -13.71 17.00
CA HIS A 247 -13.01 -14.78 17.86
C HIS A 247 -14.05 -15.26 18.89
N GLN A 248 -13.84 -16.48 19.41
CA GLN A 248 -14.56 -17.05 20.56
C GLN A 248 -13.62 -17.36 21.73
N VAL A 249 -12.49 -16.65 21.80
CA VAL A 249 -11.49 -16.84 22.86
C VAL A 249 -12.11 -16.59 24.24
N SER A 250 -11.96 -17.57 25.13
CA SER A 250 -12.34 -17.50 26.53
C SER A 250 -11.13 -17.74 27.43
N ILE A 251 -11.03 -17.00 28.53
CA ILE A 251 -10.01 -17.19 29.57
C ILE A 251 -10.74 -17.52 30.86
N ASN A 252 -10.42 -18.68 31.45
CA ASN A 252 -11.06 -19.18 32.68
C ASN A 252 -12.60 -19.23 32.58
N GLY A 253 -13.13 -19.65 31.42
CA GLY A 253 -14.58 -19.73 31.18
C GLY A 253 -15.27 -18.40 30.89
N ILE A 254 -14.54 -17.28 30.90
CA ILE A 254 -15.05 -15.96 30.55
C ILE A 254 -14.70 -15.68 29.09
N GLU A 255 -15.71 -15.61 28.23
CA GLU A 255 -15.55 -15.24 26.84
C GLU A 255 -15.18 -13.76 26.72
N LEU A 256 -14.09 -13.44 26.00
CA LEU A 256 -13.57 -12.09 25.85
C LEU A 256 -14.39 -11.25 24.84
N LYS A 257 -15.72 -11.26 24.97
CA LYS A 257 -16.61 -10.45 24.13
C LYS A 257 -16.24 -8.96 24.25
N LYS A 258 -16.19 -8.24 23.11
CA LYS A 258 -15.82 -6.81 23.01
C LYS A 258 -14.34 -6.47 23.24
N HIS A 259 -13.44 -7.44 23.22
CA HIS A 259 -12.01 -7.19 23.36
C HIS A 259 -11.30 -7.27 22.00
N LEU A 260 -10.17 -6.57 21.88
CA LEU A 260 -9.20 -6.78 20.82
C LEU A 260 -8.20 -7.81 21.34
N VAL A 261 -8.13 -8.99 20.71
CA VAL A 261 -7.27 -10.09 21.17
C VAL A 261 -6.05 -10.19 20.27
N LEU A 262 -4.87 -10.02 20.86
CA LEU A 262 -3.60 -10.36 20.24
C LEU A 262 -3.28 -11.83 20.52
N ALA A 263 -3.30 -12.67 19.50
CA ALA A 263 -2.95 -14.08 19.62
C ALA A 263 -1.51 -14.30 19.14
N VAL A 264 -0.64 -14.70 20.06
CA VAL A 264 0.77 -15.05 19.80
C VAL A 264 0.93 -16.57 19.94
N PRO A 265 1.49 -17.29 18.94
CA PRO A 265 1.79 -18.70 19.08
C PRO A 265 2.94 -18.89 20.06
N THR A 266 2.82 -19.89 20.93
CA THR A 266 3.81 -20.19 21.98
C THR A 266 4.86 -21.20 21.52
N ASP A 267 4.58 -21.92 20.43
CA ASP A 267 5.37 -22.99 19.84
C ASP A 267 6.31 -22.50 18.72
N VAL A 268 6.16 -21.27 18.27
CA VAL A 268 6.97 -20.67 17.21
C VAL A 268 7.43 -19.28 17.66
N THR A 269 8.73 -18.99 17.57
CA THR A 269 9.24 -17.64 17.82
C THR A 269 8.50 -16.62 16.96
N PRO A 270 7.85 -15.61 17.55
CA PRO A 270 7.12 -14.60 16.80
C PRO A 270 8.06 -13.85 15.84
N THR A 271 7.83 -13.97 14.54
CA THR A 271 8.55 -13.16 13.55
C THR A 271 7.87 -11.80 13.48
N HIS A 272 8.65 -10.73 13.59
CA HIS A 272 8.17 -9.33 13.50
C HIS A 272 7.16 -8.92 14.60
N ILE A 273 7.26 -9.46 15.82
CA ILE A 273 6.36 -9.12 16.96
C ILE A 273 6.15 -7.62 17.15
N ASP A 274 7.19 -6.82 16.92
CA ASP A 274 7.13 -5.35 17.04
C ASP A 274 6.19 -4.71 15.99
N VAL A 275 6.17 -5.25 14.76
CA VAL A 275 5.25 -4.81 13.69
C VAL A 275 3.81 -5.17 14.04
N VAL A 276 3.60 -6.31 14.70
CA VAL A 276 2.25 -6.77 15.03
C VAL A 276 1.70 -6.05 16.24
N LEU A 277 2.54 -5.73 17.21
CA LEU A 277 2.18 -4.84 18.31
C LEU A 277 1.86 -3.44 17.78
N ARG A 278 2.56 -2.98 16.72
CA ARG A 278 2.23 -1.73 16.02
C ARG A 278 0.87 -1.79 15.33
N ASP A 279 0.58 -2.87 14.61
CA ASP A 279 -0.69 -3.05 13.89
C ASP A 279 -1.86 -3.27 14.87
N PHE A 280 -1.62 -3.95 16.00
CA PHE A 280 -2.58 -4.11 17.10
C PHE A 280 -2.92 -2.78 17.73
N ARG A 281 -1.90 -1.95 17.95
CA ARG A 281 -2.07 -0.59 18.46
C ARG A 281 -2.76 0.33 17.46
N ALA A 282 -2.54 0.17 16.15
CA ALA A 282 -3.26 0.90 15.10
C ALA A 282 -4.73 0.46 15.03
N ALA A 283 -5.01 -0.83 14.99
CA ALA A 283 -6.36 -1.37 15.03
C ALA A 283 -7.11 -0.96 16.31
N LEU A 284 -6.42 -0.91 17.45
CA LEU A 284 -6.98 -0.40 18.71
C LEU A 284 -7.30 1.10 18.62
N LYS A 285 -6.44 1.90 18.00
CA LYS A 285 -6.68 3.33 17.74
C LYS A 285 -7.89 3.54 16.85
N ASP A 286 -7.95 2.84 15.72
CA ASP A 286 -9.04 2.96 14.75
C ASP A 286 -10.36 2.49 15.37
N ALA A 287 -10.36 1.36 16.09
CA ALA A 287 -11.55 0.87 16.81
C ALA A 287 -12.01 1.80 17.95
N LEU A 288 -11.09 2.52 18.61
CA LEU A 288 -11.44 3.54 19.62
C LEU A 288 -12.02 4.80 18.95
N ILE A 289 -11.52 5.19 17.78
CA ILE A 289 -11.96 6.37 17.04
C ILE A 289 -13.31 6.13 16.34
N ASP A 290 -13.50 4.98 15.68
CA ASP A 290 -14.72 4.63 14.95
C ASP A 290 -15.94 4.47 15.86
N ASN A 291 -15.74 4.12 17.13
CA ASN A 291 -16.82 3.99 18.11
C ASN A 291 -17.17 5.31 18.84
N CYS A 292 -16.73 6.47 18.35
CA CYS A 292 -16.84 7.75 19.09
C CYS A 292 -16.24 7.65 20.50
N GLY A 293 -15.28 6.74 20.70
CA GLY A 293 -14.59 6.56 21.96
C GLY A 293 -13.75 7.79 22.22
N PHE A 294 -14.26 8.67 23.08
CA PHE A 294 -13.54 9.83 23.59
C PHE A 294 -12.15 9.39 24.09
N TYR A 295 -11.11 9.65 23.28
CA TYR A 295 -9.69 9.45 23.67
C TYR A 295 -9.37 10.19 24.98
N GLY A 296 -10.12 11.25 25.28
CA GLY A 296 -10.00 12.05 26.50
C GLY A 296 -10.31 11.34 27.81
N LYS A 297 -10.89 10.13 27.83
CA LYS A 297 -11.09 9.36 29.08
C LYS A 297 -10.07 8.23 29.32
N VAL A 298 -9.25 7.89 28.33
CA VAL A 298 -8.24 6.81 28.41
C VAL A 298 -6.80 7.35 28.34
N SER A 299 -6.61 8.57 27.85
CA SER A 299 -5.33 9.29 27.94
C SER A 299 -4.99 9.57 29.40
N SER A 300 -4.13 8.73 29.96
CA SER A 300 -3.44 9.01 31.21
C SER A 300 -1.97 9.30 30.91
N PRO A 301 -1.30 10.15 31.70
CA PRO A 301 0.13 10.37 31.56
C PRO A 301 0.94 9.07 31.61
N GLU A 302 0.51 8.04 32.35
CA GLU A 302 1.18 6.73 32.37
C GLU A 302 1.00 5.97 31.06
N PHE A 303 -0.19 6.00 30.46
CA PHE A 303 -0.44 5.37 29.16
C PHE A 303 0.33 6.08 28.06
N ASP A 304 0.22 7.41 27.97
CA ASP A 304 0.87 8.21 26.91
C ASP A 304 2.40 8.27 27.04
N ASN A 305 2.95 8.16 28.26
CA ASN A 305 4.41 8.05 28.50
C ASN A 305 4.90 6.60 28.56
N SER A 306 4.05 5.60 28.39
CA SER A 306 4.48 4.21 28.36
C SER A 306 5.51 3.99 27.25
N LEU A 307 6.46 3.06 27.42
CA LEU A 307 7.35 2.61 26.34
C LEU A 307 6.55 2.18 25.09
N PHE A 308 5.37 1.59 25.32
CA PHE A 308 4.39 1.26 24.29
C PHE A 308 3.97 2.49 23.50
N MET A 309 3.78 3.66 24.12
CA MET A 309 3.41 4.91 23.45
C MET A 309 4.60 5.76 22.98
N ARG A 310 5.72 5.80 23.71
CA ARG A 310 6.95 6.57 23.46
C ARG A 310 7.85 6.02 22.36
N ASN A 311 7.91 4.70 22.13
CA ASN A 311 8.64 4.11 21.00
C ASN A 311 8.03 4.50 19.62
N TYR A 312 6.98 5.31 19.65
CA TYR A 312 6.37 5.92 18.49
C TYR A 312 7.05 7.22 18.04
N ASP A 313 8.04 7.77 18.76
CA ASP A 313 8.73 9.00 18.31
C ASP A 313 9.82 8.75 17.24
N GLU A 314 10.10 7.49 16.89
CA GLU A 314 10.96 7.13 15.75
C GLU A 314 10.18 7.09 14.42
N ARG A 315 9.22 8.00 14.21
CA ARG A 315 8.39 7.94 13.00
C ARG A 315 9.20 8.37 11.78
N THR A 316 9.48 7.43 10.89
CA THR A 316 9.86 7.78 9.53
C THR A 316 8.62 8.31 8.82
N PHE A 317 8.61 9.59 8.47
CA PHE A 317 7.58 10.20 7.63
C PHE A 317 8.15 10.50 6.26
N LEU A 318 7.41 10.15 5.20
CA LEU A 318 7.72 10.66 3.85
C LEU A 318 7.25 12.11 3.66
N VAL A 319 6.24 12.50 4.44
CA VAL A 319 5.68 13.84 4.55
C VAL A 319 5.25 14.15 5.97
N SER A 320 5.48 15.38 6.41
CA SER A 320 5.11 15.82 7.77
C SER A 320 3.89 16.74 7.81
N GLU A 321 3.43 17.23 6.65
CA GLU A 321 2.43 18.29 6.54
C GLU A 321 1.82 18.34 5.13
N THR A 322 0.59 18.86 5.03
CA THR A 322 -0.20 18.93 3.79
C THR A 322 0.43 19.80 2.71
N LYS A 323 1.14 20.88 3.09
CA LYS A 323 1.84 21.76 2.14
C LYS A 323 2.92 21.04 1.31
N GLN A 324 3.38 19.87 1.74
CA GLN A 324 4.34 19.06 0.99
C GLN A 324 3.69 18.24 -0.13
N TYR A 325 2.35 18.08 -0.16
CA TYR A 325 1.68 17.19 -1.12
C TYR A 325 1.99 17.58 -2.56
N ARG A 326 1.73 18.85 -2.88
CA ARG A 326 1.96 19.41 -4.22
C ARG A 326 3.42 19.20 -4.68
N SER A 327 4.39 19.42 -3.79
CA SER A 327 5.81 19.20 -4.10
C SER A 327 6.14 17.75 -4.44
N ARG A 328 5.57 16.80 -3.69
CA ARG A 328 5.81 15.36 -3.88
C ARG A 328 5.18 14.88 -5.18
N LEU A 329 4.00 15.37 -5.53
CA LEU A 329 3.32 15.05 -6.79
C LEU A 329 4.05 15.61 -8.02
N TYR A 330 4.56 16.85 -7.96
CA TYR A 330 5.43 17.37 -9.02
C TYR A 330 6.73 16.58 -9.17
N GLY A 331 7.36 16.18 -8.06
CA GLY A 331 8.55 15.32 -8.09
C GLY A 331 8.29 13.99 -8.81
N LEU A 332 7.15 13.36 -8.55
CA LEU A 332 6.72 12.14 -9.25
C LEU A 332 6.47 12.38 -10.74
N TRP A 333 5.79 13.48 -11.11
CA TRP A 333 5.53 13.80 -12.52
C TRP A 333 6.85 14.05 -13.27
N MET A 334 7.77 14.82 -12.69
CA MET A 334 9.08 15.06 -13.30
C MET A 334 9.87 13.75 -13.44
N TRP A 335 9.79 12.86 -12.44
CA TRP A 335 10.38 11.53 -12.53
C TRP A 335 9.80 10.72 -13.69
N ASP A 336 8.48 10.76 -13.88
CA ASP A 336 7.77 10.03 -14.94
C ASP A 336 8.20 10.49 -16.35
N LEU A 337 8.48 11.79 -16.53
CA LEU A 337 8.98 12.34 -17.80
C LEU A 337 10.42 11.93 -18.10
N VAL A 338 11.26 11.84 -17.07
CA VAL A 338 12.66 11.40 -17.22
C VAL A 338 12.73 9.88 -17.41
N ASN A 339 11.84 9.12 -16.77
CA ASN A 339 11.80 7.66 -16.78
C ASN A 339 10.44 7.13 -17.27
N PRO A 340 10.13 7.28 -18.58
CA PRO A 340 8.89 6.76 -19.15
C PRO A 340 8.88 5.22 -19.08
N THR A 341 7.74 4.65 -18.69
CA THR A 341 7.54 3.18 -18.71
C THR A 341 7.09 2.64 -20.06
N ASP A 342 6.43 3.47 -20.86
CA ASP A 342 6.00 3.11 -22.21
C ASP A 342 7.11 3.44 -23.21
N LYS A 343 6.93 3.07 -24.48
CA LYS A 343 7.88 3.22 -25.61
C LYS A 343 8.37 4.66 -25.91
N GLY A 344 8.21 5.60 -24.99
CA GLY A 344 8.76 6.95 -25.05
C GLY A 344 10.28 6.98 -24.83
N CYS A 345 10.94 7.94 -25.47
CA CYS A 345 12.35 8.20 -25.21
C CYS A 345 12.51 8.89 -23.85
N ALA A 346 13.37 8.35 -22.98
CA ALA A 346 13.75 8.99 -21.73
C ALA A 346 14.25 10.42 -22.01
N LEU A 347 13.68 11.40 -21.29
CA LEU A 347 14.07 12.79 -21.44
C LEU A 347 15.24 13.10 -20.51
N THR A 348 16.14 13.98 -20.98
CA THR A 348 17.08 14.62 -20.05
C THR A 348 16.31 15.50 -19.07
N VAL A 349 16.87 15.75 -17.89
CA VAL A 349 16.25 16.60 -16.85
C VAL A 349 15.84 17.96 -17.42
N ASN A 350 16.67 18.58 -18.26
CA ASN A 350 16.35 19.86 -18.90
C ASN A 350 15.14 19.76 -19.83
N LYS A 351 15.10 18.76 -20.72
CA LYS A 351 13.96 18.55 -21.62
C LYS A 351 12.68 18.22 -20.85
N ALA A 352 12.78 17.48 -19.74
CA ALA A 352 11.64 17.20 -18.88
C ALA A 352 11.11 18.48 -18.22
N MET A 353 11.98 19.40 -17.77
CA MET A 353 11.55 20.71 -17.25
C MET A 353 10.91 21.58 -18.33
N ASP A 354 11.49 21.61 -19.54
CA ASP A 354 10.95 22.38 -20.68
C ASP A 354 9.53 21.93 -21.06
N LEU A 355 9.19 20.66 -20.84
CA LEU A 355 7.83 20.14 -21.05
C LEU A 355 6.94 20.31 -19.81
N LEU A 356 7.48 20.10 -18.61
CA LEU A 356 6.71 20.11 -17.38
C LEU A 356 6.24 21.52 -17.02
N ILE A 357 7.10 22.54 -17.12
CA ILE A 357 6.79 23.89 -16.65
C ILE A 357 5.59 24.48 -17.42
N PRO A 358 5.56 24.51 -18.76
CA PRO A 358 4.43 25.08 -19.49
C PRO A 358 3.11 24.34 -19.23
N GLU A 359 3.16 23.01 -19.14
CA GLU A 359 1.97 22.20 -18.88
C GLU A 359 1.52 22.37 -17.41
N ALA A 360 2.44 22.46 -16.45
CA ALA A 360 2.13 22.71 -15.05
C ALA A 360 1.47 24.09 -14.86
N GLU A 361 2.00 25.12 -15.52
CA GLU A 361 1.42 26.47 -15.53
C GLU A 361 0.02 26.47 -16.16
N LYS A 362 -0.17 25.75 -17.26
CA LYS A 362 -1.48 25.60 -17.91
C LYS A 362 -2.50 24.89 -17.02
N GLN A 363 -2.11 23.79 -16.38
CA GLN A 363 -2.98 23.08 -15.43
C GLN A 363 -3.28 23.95 -14.22
N GLN A 364 -2.30 24.70 -13.71
CA GLN A 364 -2.49 25.61 -12.59
C GLN A 364 -3.43 26.77 -12.95
N ALA A 365 -3.25 27.43 -14.09
CA ALA A 365 -4.16 28.48 -14.55
C ALA A 365 -5.60 27.98 -14.71
N LYS A 366 -5.76 26.72 -15.12
CA LYS A 366 -7.08 26.08 -15.28
C LYS A 366 -7.71 25.66 -13.95
N LEU A 367 -6.93 25.09 -13.04
CA LEU A 367 -7.43 24.38 -11.85
C LEU A 367 -7.30 25.19 -10.55
N ALA A 368 -6.35 26.12 -10.49
CA ALA A 368 -5.93 26.87 -9.32
C ALA A 368 -5.46 28.29 -9.71
N PRO A 369 -6.33 29.13 -10.31
CA PRO A 369 -5.93 30.40 -10.93
C PRO A 369 -5.30 31.41 -9.96
N ASP A 370 -5.62 31.29 -8.66
CA ASP A 370 -5.09 32.18 -7.62
C ASP A 370 -3.74 31.72 -7.03
N GLU A 371 -3.27 30.51 -7.38
CA GLU A 371 -1.95 30.05 -6.94
C GLU A 371 -0.85 30.55 -7.88
N LYS A 372 0.31 30.91 -7.32
CA LYS A 372 1.49 31.29 -8.11
C LYS A 372 2.25 30.05 -8.64
N PRO A 373 2.72 30.06 -9.89
CA PRO A 373 3.62 29.03 -10.40
C PRO A 373 4.92 28.95 -9.59
N TYR A 374 5.55 27.79 -9.60
CA TYR A 374 6.88 27.62 -9.03
C TYR A 374 7.96 28.05 -10.02
N ASP A 375 9.13 28.46 -9.51
CA ASP A 375 10.29 28.68 -10.37
C ASP A 375 10.93 27.36 -10.82
N SER A 376 11.78 27.44 -11.86
CA SER A 376 12.49 26.28 -12.40
C SER A 376 13.35 25.55 -11.36
N SER A 377 13.99 26.28 -10.44
CA SER A 377 14.84 25.70 -9.40
C SER A 377 14.05 24.83 -8.42
N THR A 378 12.80 25.21 -8.18
CA THR A 378 11.86 24.51 -7.29
C THR A 378 11.43 23.17 -7.88
N TYR A 379 11.12 23.12 -9.18
CA TYR A 379 10.78 21.85 -9.86
C TYR A 379 11.94 20.86 -9.80
N LYS A 380 13.17 21.33 -10.04
CA LYS A 380 14.37 20.48 -9.93
C LYS A 380 14.55 19.93 -8.51
N ASN A 381 14.38 20.77 -7.48
CA ASN A 381 14.46 20.33 -6.09
C ASN A 381 13.43 19.24 -5.77
N TYR A 382 12.19 19.37 -6.27
CA TYR A 382 11.14 18.37 -6.08
C TYR A 382 11.47 17.03 -6.76
N TYR A 383 12.06 17.08 -7.96
CA TYR A 383 12.58 15.91 -8.65
C TYR A 383 13.70 15.24 -7.87
N ASP A 384 14.69 16.00 -7.40
CA ASP A 384 15.83 15.45 -6.65
C ASP A 384 15.37 14.73 -5.37
N ILE A 385 14.31 15.21 -4.72
CA ILE A 385 13.71 14.51 -3.57
C ILE A 385 13.08 13.18 -3.99
N ALA A 386 12.33 13.14 -5.11
CA ALA A 386 11.76 11.90 -5.61
C ALA A 386 12.86 10.89 -6.02
N VAL A 387 13.91 11.35 -6.71
CA VAL A 387 15.06 10.52 -7.10
C VAL A 387 15.74 9.88 -5.90
N LYS A 388 15.95 10.64 -4.81
CA LYS A 388 16.56 10.10 -3.58
C LYS A 388 15.79 8.91 -2.98
N GLN A 389 14.47 8.86 -3.16
CA GLN A 389 13.64 7.76 -2.65
C GLN A 389 13.56 6.59 -3.65
N ILE A 390 13.56 6.87 -4.96
CA ILE A 390 13.32 5.87 -6.01
C ILE A 390 14.64 5.17 -6.45
N THR A 391 15.70 5.94 -6.69
CA THR A 391 16.97 5.45 -7.24
C THR A 391 17.91 4.98 -6.12
N PRO A 392 18.79 3.97 -6.31
CA PRO A 392 19.80 3.58 -5.33
C PRO A 392 20.82 4.69 -5.12
N LYS A 393 21.42 4.73 -3.93
CA LYS A 393 22.67 5.48 -3.71
C LYS A 393 23.75 4.91 -4.64
N PRO A 394 24.52 5.75 -5.36
CA PRO A 394 25.64 5.26 -6.15
C PRO A 394 26.62 4.52 -5.24
N THR A 395 26.93 3.27 -5.56
CA THR A 395 27.76 2.32 -4.79
C THR A 395 29.26 2.67 -4.74
N LYS A 396 29.65 3.91 -5.06
CA LYS A 396 31.05 4.33 -5.03
C LYS A 396 31.26 5.42 -3.97
N ARG A 397 31.80 4.99 -2.82
CA ARG A 397 32.44 5.83 -1.79
C ARG A 397 31.54 6.78 -0.99
N SER A 398 30.33 6.39 -0.61
CA SER A 398 29.64 7.07 0.51
C SER A 398 29.88 6.29 1.81
N THR A 399 30.56 6.91 2.76
CA THR A 399 30.76 6.40 4.13
C THR A 399 29.46 6.26 4.92
N ASP A 400 28.36 6.87 4.46
CA ASP A 400 27.02 6.71 5.06
C ASP A 400 26.10 5.76 4.27
N GLN A 401 26.07 4.51 4.72
CA GLN A 401 25.14 3.46 4.28
C GLN A 401 23.72 3.63 4.85
N SER A 402 23.32 4.83 5.28
CA SER A 402 21.99 5.01 5.87
C SER A 402 20.87 4.59 4.91
N PRO A 403 19.90 3.76 5.37
CA PRO A 403 18.72 3.41 4.58
C PRO A 403 17.91 4.66 4.21
N ARG A 404 17.21 4.63 3.06
CA ARG A 404 16.32 5.74 2.63
C ARG A 404 15.11 5.83 3.55
N ASP A 405 14.46 7.00 3.57
CA ASP A 405 13.18 7.15 4.25
C ASP A 405 12.14 6.15 3.74
N LEU A 406 12.09 5.86 2.44
CA LEU A 406 11.25 4.79 1.89
C LEU A 406 11.56 3.41 2.50
N ASP A 407 12.84 3.05 2.59
CA ASP A 407 13.26 1.76 3.15
C ASP A 407 12.89 1.72 4.65
N ASN A 408 13.20 2.76 5.41
CA ASN A 408 12.84 2.86 6.83
C ASN A 408 11.32 2.86 7.07
N TYR A 409 10.56 3.49 6.18
CA TYR A 409 9.09 3.56 6.23
C TYR A 409 8.45 2.18 6.09
N LEU A 410 8.96 1.35 5.18
CA LEU A 410 8.37 0.04 4.88
C LEU A 410 9.01 -1.10 5.69
N THR A 411 10.33 -1.10 5.86
CA THR A 411 11.09 -2.24 6.40
C THR A 411 11.49 -2.11 7.86
N SER A 412 11.20 -0.96 8.48
CA SER A 412 11.51 -0.68 9.90
C SER A 412 12.99 -0.90 10.27
N GLY A 413 13.90 -0.56 9.34
CA GLY A 413 15.27 -0.14 9.71
C GLY A 413 16.44 -1.00 9.26
N MET A 414 16.25 -2.15 8.59
CA MET A 414 17.40 -3.01 8.21
C MET A 414 17.36 -3.58 6.78
N ALA A 415 16.19 -3.86 6.22
CA ALA A 415 16.09 -4.42 4.87
C ALA A 415 15.99 -3.32 3.81
N ILE A 416 16.69 -3.48 2.70
CA ILE A 416 16.58 -2.60 1.53
C ILE A 416 15.60 -3.27 0.54
N LEU A 417 14.66 -2.50 -0.02
CA LEU A 417 13.73 -3.04 -1.02
C LEU A 417 14.46 -3.49 -2.29
N GLY A 418 14.18 -4.69 -2.80
CA GLY A 418 14.88 -5.25 -3.95
C GLY A 418 14.98 -6.77 -3.89
N ARG A 419 16.10 -7.29 -4.39
CA ARG A 419 16.38 -8.73 -4.32
C ARG A 419 16.54 -9.20 -2.88
N ARG A 420 15.96 -10.35 -2.57
CA ARG A 420 16.20 -11.06 -1.31
C ARG A 420 17.67 -11.49 -1.25
N SER A 421 18.27 -11.36 -0.07
CA SER A 421 19.60 -11.91 0.16
C SER A 421 19.50 -13.44 0.19
N SER A 422 20.30 -14.14 -0.60
CA SER A 422 20.31 -15.61 -0.72
C SER A 422 20.75 -16.37 0.54
N VAL A 423 20.97 -15.68 1.66
CA VAL A 423 21.71 -16.18 2.83
C VAL A 423 20.83 -16.92 3.86
N MET A 424 19.53 -17.11 3.63
CA MET A 424 18.67 -17.93 4.52
C MET A 424 18.04 -19.14 3.83
N ARG A 425 18.87 -20.00 3.24
CA ARG A 425 18.49 -21.39 2.88
C ARG A 425 19.29 -22.47 3.64
N SER A 426 20.01 -22.11 4.70
CA SER A 426 20.65 -23.08 5.60
C SER A 426 19.88 -23.17 6.91
N GLY A 427 18.84 -24.00 6.93
CA GLY A 427 18.02 -24.27 8.10
C GLY A 427 17.24 -25.58 7.98
N ALA A 428 17.79 -26.55 7.25
CA ALA A 428 17.40 -27.94 7.37
C ALA A 428 18.58 -28.65 8.04
N PRO A 429 18.40 -29.33 9.20
CA PRO A 429 19.38 -30.30 9.62
C PRO A 429 19.20 -31.52 8.71
N ASP A 430 20.17 -31.72 7.82
CA ASP A 430 20.51 -33.06 7.33
C ASP A 430 20.72 -33.96 8.56
N ARG A 431 19.82 -34.92 8.74
CA ARG A 431 20.15 -36.17 9.42
C ARG A 431 19.62 -37.31 8.57
N ASN A 432 20.55 -37.89 7.82
CA ASN A 432 20.41 -39.20 7.22
C ASN A 432 19.98 -40.25 8.27
N PRO A 433 19.24 -41.29 7.85
CA PRO A 433 18.92 -42.42 8.70
C PRO A 433 20.20 -43.24 8.92
N VAL A 434 20.48 -43.56 10.17
CA VAL A 434 21.36 -44.68 10.50
C VAL A 434 20.43 -45.83 10.85
N ASP A 435 20.35 -46.78 9.92
CA ASP A 435 20.08 -48.18 10.25
C ASP A 435 21.05 -48.61 11.33
N ASP A 436 20.53 -49.21 12.40
CA ASP A 436 21.18 -50.35 13.03
C ASP A 436 20.10 -51.17 13.75
N THR A 437 19.81 -52.31 13.14
CA THR A 437 19.34 -53.53 13.78
C THR A 437 20.41 -54.03 14.77
N ASP A 438 20.09 -54.04 16.06
CA ASP A 438 20.07 -55.21 16.96
C ASP A 438 19.66 -54.80 18.38
#